data_AF-A0A7J8YQI4-F1
#
_entry.id   AF-A0A7J8YQI4-F1
#
_cell.length_a   1.000
_cell.length_b   1.000
_cell.length_c   1.000
_cell.angle_alpha   90.00
_cell.angle_beta   90.00
_cell.angle_gamma   90.00
#
_symmetry.space_group_name_H-M   'P 1'
#
loop_
_entity.id
_entity.type
_entity.pdbx_description
1 polymer ?
#
loop_
_entity_poly.entity_id
_entity_poly.type
_entity_poly.pdbx_seq_one_letter_code
_entity_poly.pdbx_strand_id
1 'polypeptide(L)'
;MVQQAMQYIDETPDLETRIELIKTLNSVSAGKIYVEIERARLIKKLAKIKEEQGLIAEAADLMQEVAVETFGAMAKTEKIAFILEQVRLCLDRQDYVRAQILSRKISPRVFDIDSSKEKKKPKEGDNVVEEPPADIPSLLQLKRIYYELMI
;
A
#
# COMPACT_ATOMS: atom_id res chain seq x y z
N MET A 1 0.53 -20.29 3.55
CA MET A 1 -0.91 -20.30 3.93
C MET A 1 -1.59 -18.97 3.63
N VAL A 2 -1.14 -17.85 4.22
CA VAL A 2 -1.75 -16.51 3.96
C VAL A 2 -1.70 -16.12 2.49
N GLN A 3 -0.52 -16.20 1.86
CA GLN A 3 -0.33 -15.92 0.43
C GLN A 3 -1.28 -16.73 -0.48
N GLN A 4 -1.45 -18.02 -0.20
CA GLN A 4 -2.36 -18.89 -0.95
C GLN A 4 -3.82 -18.46 -0.75
N ALA A 5 -4.20 -18.18 0.50
CA ALA A 5 -5.56 -17.76 0.82
C ALA A 5 -5.94 -16.41 0.17
N MET A 6 -4.96 -15.51 -0.02
CA MET A 6 -5.18 -14.24 -0.71
C MET A 6 -5.64 -14.38 -2.16
N GLN A 7 -5.28 -15.48 -2.84
CA GLN A 7 -5.69 -15.73 -4.23
C GLN A 7 -7.21 -15.92 -4.34
N TYR A 8 -7.86 -16.43 -3.29
CA TYR A 8 -9.30 -16.69 -3.28
C TYR A 8 -10.15 -15.49 -2.88
N ILE A 9 -9.55 -14.36 -2.46
CA ILE A 9 -10.31 -13.19 -1.98
C ILE A 9 -11.25 -12.64 -3.06
N ASP A 10 -10.77 -12.60 -4.30
CA ASP A 10 -11.55 -12.05 -5.40
C ASP A 10 -12.56 -13.10 -5.95
N GLU A 11 -12.41 -14.38 -5.57
CA GLU A 11 -13.27 -15.53 -5.94
C GLU A 11 -14.39 -15.82 -4.92
N THR A 12 -14.48 -15.07 -3.82
CA THR A 12 -15.51 -15.24 -2.79
C THR A 12 -16.92 -15.01 -3.36
N PRO A 13 -17.94 -15.75 -2.90
CA PRO A 13 -19.30 -15.70 -3.45
C PRO A 13 -19.99 -14.34 -3.30
N ASP A 14 -19.66 -13.60 -2.24
CA ASP A 14 -20.30 -12.33 -1.90
C ASP A 14 -19.35 -11.42 -1.11
N LEU A 15 -19.77 -10.16 -0.92
CA LEU A 15 -18.98 -9.12 -0.27
C LEU A 15 -18.78 -9.38 1.24
N GLU A 16 -19.74 -9.97 1.92
CA GLU A 16 -19.65 -10.27 3.36
C GLU A 16 -18.58 -11.34 3.60
N THR A 17 -18.63 -12.44 2.84
CA THR A 17 -17.62 -13.50 2.85
C THR A 17 -16.23 -12.94 2.51
N ARG A 18 -16.14 -12.01 1.55
CA ARG A 18 -14.89 -11.33 1.20
C ARG A 18 -14.30 -10.56 2.37
N ILE A 19 -15.13 -9.76 3.05
CA ILE A 19 -14.71 -8.96 4.20
C ILE A 19 -14.26 -9.87 5.34
N GLU A 20 -14.99 -10.95 5.62
CA GLU A 20 -14.65 -11.89 6.68
C GLU A 20 -13.31 -12.60 6.42
N LEU A 21 -13.07 -13.05 5.19
CA LEU A 21 -11.80 -13.64 4.80
C LEU A 21 -10.65 -12.64 4.97
N ILE A 22 -10.80 -11.40 4.50
CA ILE A 22 -9.77 -10.36 4.66
C ILE A 22 -9.47 -10.09 6.14
N LYS A 23 -10.51 -9.96 6.99
CA LYS A 23 -10.35 -9.76 8.43
C LYS A 23 -9.62 -10.93 9.09
N THR A 24 -9.98 -12.16 8.73
CA THR A 24 -9.33 -13.37 9.25
C THR A 24 -7.85 -13.39 8.87
N LEU A 25 -7.53 -13.12 7.59
CA LEU A 25 -6.15 -13.07 7.11
C LEU A 25 -5.33 -11.95 7.76
N ASN A 26 -5.94 -10.78 8.00
CA ASN A 26 -5.30 -9.68 8.73
C ASN A 26 -5.02 -10.08 10.19
N SER A 27 -5.96 -10.73 10.87
CA SER A 27 -5.77 -11.20 12.24
C SER A 27 -4.66 -12.26 12.36
N VAL A 28 -4.59 -13.23 11.44
CA VAL A 28 -3.56 -14.28 11.51
C VAL A 28 -2.18 -13.81 11.06
N SER A 29 -2.09 -12.68 10.36
CA SER A 29 -0.82 -12.05 9.94
C SER A 29 -0.30 -11.00 10.93
N ALA A 30 -1.12 -10.59 11.91
CA ALA A 30 -0.72 -9.64 12.94
C ALA A 30 0.54 -10.11 13.70
N GLY A 31 1.52 -9.20 13.84
CA GLY A 31 2.77 -9.45 14.56
C GLY A 31 3.80 -10.34 13.83
N LYS A 32 3.52 -10.75 12.59
CA LYS A 32 4.41 -11.64 11.82
C LYS A 32 5.16 -10.85 10.74
N ILE A 33 6.43 -10.59 11.00
CA ILE A 33 7.33 -9.83 10.10
C ILE A 33 7.35 -10.43 8.68
N TYR A 34 7.36 -11.76 8.57
CA TYR A 34 7.44 -12.47 7.29
C TYR A 34 6.19 -12.38 6.40
N VAL A 35 5.08 -11.81 6.90
CA VAL A 35 3.84 -11.57 6.12
C VAL A 35 3.32 -10.14 6.25
N GLU A 36 4.21 -9.19 6.57
CA GLU A 36 3.82 -7.78 6.75
C GLU A 36 3.38 -7.12 5.43
N ILE A 37 3.93 -7.56 4.30
CA ILE A 37 3.57 -7.09 2.96
C ILE A 37 2.16 -7.57 2.59
N GLU A 38 1.86 -8.85 2.81
CA GLU A 38 0.52 -9.41 2.64
C GLU A 38 -0.50 -8.70 3.51
N ARG A 39 -0.14 -8.43 4.78
CA ARG A 39 -1.00 -7.68 5.69
C ARG A 39 -1.32 -6.28 5.15
N ALA A 40 -0.34 -5.56 4.63
CA ALA A 40 -0.58 -4.25 4.02
C ALA A 40 -1.51 -4.33 2.81
N ARG A 41 -1.30 -5.31 1.92
CA ARG A 41 -2.15 -5.54 0.74
C ARG A 41 -3.59 -5.88 1.14
N LEU A 42 -3.77 -6.67 2.19
CA LEU A 42 -5.09 -6.99 2.77
C LEU A 42 -5.80 -5.75 3.34
N ILE A 43 -5.06 -4.92 4.09
CA ILE A 43 -5.58 -3.67 4.65
C ILE A 43 -5.99 -2.70 3.53
N LYS A 44 -5.18 -2.58 2.47
CA LYS A 44 -5.52 -1.78 1.29
C LYS A 44 -6.82 -2.26 0.64
N LYS A 45 -7.00 -3.57 0.47
CA LYS A 45 -8.26 -4.14 -0.05
C LYS A 45 -9.46 -3.85 0.86
N LEU A 46 -9.30 -3.96 2.19
CA LEU A 46 -10.37 -3.66 3.14
C LEU A 46 -10.73 -2.16 3.16
N ALA A 47 -9.73 -1.28 3.13
CA ALA A 47 -9.92 0.17 3.07
C ALA A 47 -10.68 0.58 1.81
N LYS A 48 -10.37 -0.02 0.66
CA LYS A 48 -11.11 0.21 -0.58
C LYS A 48 -12.59 -0.18 -0.46
N ILE A 49 -12.89 -1.33 0.13
CA ILE A 49 -14.28 -1.76 0.37
C ILE A 49 -15.00 -0.75 1.28
N LYS A 50 -14.33 -0.26 2.34
CA LYS A 50 -14.89 0.74 3.25
C LYS A 50 -15.16 2.06 2.56
N GLU A 51 -14.24 2.51 1.72
CA GLU A 51 -14.42 3.69 0.89
C GLU A 51 -15.61 3.55 -0.07
N GLU A 52 -15.74 2.42 -0.76
CA GLU A 52 -16.87 2.14 -1.67
C GLU A 52 -18.22 2.16 -0.93
N GLN A 53 -18.21 1.89 0.38
CA GLN A 53 -19.37 2.00 1.27
C GLN A 53 -19.61 3.43 1.79
N GLY A 54 -18.80 4.41 1.38
CA GLY A 54 -18.84 5.79 1.87
C GLY A 54 -18.19 6.01 3.24
N LEU A 55 -17.54 4.98 3.80
CA LEU A 55 -16.90 5.02 5.12
C LEU A 55 -15.44 5.50 5.00
N ILE A 56 -15.24 6.69 4.44
CA ILE A 56 -13.92 7.30 4.21
C ILE A 56 -13.10 7.40 5.49
N ALA A 57 -13.74 7.72 6.61
CA ALA A 57 -13.05 7.83 7.90
C ALA A 57 -12.42 6.50 8.34
N GLU A 58 -13.17 5.41 8.24
CA GLU A 58 -12.68 4.06 8.56
C GLU A 58 -11.62 3.59 7.58
N ALA A 59 -11.79 3.88 6.28
CA ALA A 59 -10.81 3.55 5.25
C ALA A 59 -9.46 4.25 5.53
N ALA A 60 -9.50 5.54 5.88
CA ALA A 60 -8.33 6.30 6.26
C ALA A 60 -7.66 5.69 7.50
N ASP A 61 -8.41 5.43 8.58
CA ASP A 61 -7.86 4.88 9.82
C ASP A 61 -7.17 3.53 9.60
N LEU A 62 -7.81 2.62 8.85
CA LEU A 62 -7.21 1.33 8.48
C LEU A 62 -5.87 1.49 7.76
N MET A 63 -5.81 2.37 6.76
CA MET A 63 -4.58 2.61 5.98
C MET A 63 -3.47 3.21 6.84
N GLN A 64 -3.80 4.06 7.82
CA GLN A 64 -2.81 4.70 8.70
C GLN A 64 -2.13 3.75 9.69
N GLU A 65 -2.71 2.58 9.96
CA GLU A 65 -2.09 1.57 10.84
C GLU A 65 -0.82 0.93 10.24
N VAL A 66 -0.59 1.10 8.93
CA VAL A 66 0.51 0.45 8.20
C VAL A 66 1.57 1.45 7.79
N ALA A 67 2.76 1.34 8.39
CA ALA A 67 3.93 2.13 8.04
C ALA A 67 4.81 1.40 7.00
N VAL A 68 4.35 1.31 5.75
CA VAL A 68 5.05 0.55 4.69
C VAL A 68 6.47 1.05 4.40
N GLU A 69 6.82 2.28 4.82
CA GLU A 69 8.17 2.80 4.72
C GLU A 69 9.21 1.97 5.49
N THR A 70 8.78 1.20 6.49
CA THR A 70 9.65 0.33 7.29
C THR A 70 9.89 -1.05 6.66
N PHE A 71 9.11 -1.44 5.64
CA PHE A 71 9.15 -2.80 5.09
C PHE A 71 10.30 -2.97 4.11
N GLY A 72 11.43 -3.52 4.55
CA GLY A 72 12.64 -3.63 3.73
C GLY A 72 12.44 -4.34 2.39
N ALA A 73 11.63 -5.40 2.37
CA ALA A 73 11.37 -6.22 1.20
C ALA A 73 10.26 -5.69 0.26
N MET A 74 9.50 -4.66 0.64
CA MET A 74 8.43 -4.13 -0.23
C MET A 74 9.02 -3.27 -1.37
N ALA A 75 8.51 -3.48 -2.59
CA ALA A 75 8.88 -2.69 -3.75
C ALA A 75 8.71 -1.19 -3.50
N LYS A 76 9.69 -0.41 -3.97
CA LYS A 76 9.72 1.04 -3.79
C LYS A 76 8.48 1.75 -4.37
N THR A 77 8.04 1.35 -5.56
CA THR A 77 6.83 1.90 -6.20
C THR A 77 5.57 1.56 -5.40
N GLU A 78 5.49 0.35 -4.84
CA GLU A 78 4.38 -0.08 -3.99
C GLU A 78 4.30 0.75 -2.71
N LYS A 79 5.44 1.00 -2.04
CA LYS A 79 5.49 1.89 -0.87
C LYS A 79 4.99 3.30 -1.19
N ILE A 80 5.48 3.88 -2.28
CA ILE A 80 5.07 5.24 -2.70
C ILE A 80 3.57 5.26 -2.99
N ALA A 81 3.06 4.29 -3.75
CA ALA A 81 1.63 4.18 -4.06
C ALA A 81 0.78 4.08 -2.79
N PHE A 82 1.20 3.28 -1.81
CA PHE A 82 0.49 3.13 -0.54
C PHE A 82 0.47 4.43 0.27
N ILE A 83 1.59 5.15 0.35
CA ILE A 83 1.65 6.43 1.07
C ILE A 83 0.83 7.51 0.35
N LEU A 84 0.81 7.54 -0.99
CA LEU A 84 -0.06 8.45 -1.74
C LEU A 84 -1.54 8.15 -1.50
N GLU A 85 -1.90 6.88 -1.41
CA GLU A 85 -3.27 6.47 -1.07
C GLU A 85 -3.66 6.94 0.35
N GLN A 86 -2.75 6.81 1.32
CA GLN A 86 -2.91 7.36 2.66
C GLN A 86 -3.12 8.88 2.65
N VAL A 87 -2.36 9.62 1.83
CA VAL A 87 -2.52 11.08 1.66
C VAL A 87 -3.90 11.39 1.10
N ARG A 88 -4.30 10.72 0.02
CA ARG A 88 -5.61 10.93 -0.65
C ARG A 88 -6.77 10.71 0.33
N LEU A 89 -6.79 9.59 1.05
CA LEU A 89 -7.85 9.32 2.04
C LEU A 89 -7.88 10.34 3.17
N CYS A 90 -6.72 10.87 3.60
CA CYS A 90 -6.68 11.97 4.56
C CYS A 90 -7.26 13.27 3.98
N LEU A 91 -6.99 13.59 2.71
CA LEU A 91 -7.56 14.75 2.03
C LEU A 91 -9.09 14.63 1.89
N ASP A 92 -9.59 13.45 1.51
CA ASP A 92 -11.02 13.17 1.41
C ASP A 92 -11.73 13.27 2.78
N ARG A 93 -11.01 12.92 3.85
CA ARG A 93 -11.45 13.12 5.25
C ARG A 93 -11.22 14.55 5.78
N GLN A 94 -10.76 15.47 4.94
CA GLN A 94 -10.42 16.87 5.32
C GLN A 94 -9.36 16.99 6.43
N ASP A 95 -8.50 15.98 6.55
CA ASP A 95 -7.42 15.90 7.52
C ASP A 95 -6.09 16.37 6.89
N TYR A 96 -6.05 17.67 6.59
CA TYR A 96 -4.95 18.30 5.85
C TYR A 96 -3.60 18.23 6.58
N VAL A 97 -3.62 18.28 7.91
CA VAL A 97 -2.39 18.18 8.72
C VAL A 97 -1.78 16.80 8.58
N ARG A 98 -2.58 15.74 8.69
CA ARG A 98 -2.10 14.37 8.52
C ARG A 98 -1.66 14.09 7.08
N ALA A 99 -2.42 14.56 6.09
CA ALA A 99 -2.03 14.49 4.68
C ALA A 99 -0.65 15.13 4.44
N GLN A 100 -0.39 16.31 5.01
CA GLN A 100 0.90 16.99 4.90
C GLN A 100 2.04 16.24 5.61
N ILE A 101 1.77 15.59 6.75
CA ILE A 101 2.78 14.77 7.44
C ILE A 101 3.15 13.55 6.59
N LEU A 102 2.17 12.89 6.00
CA LEU A 102 2.36 11.69 5.19
C LEU A 102 3.09 12.01 3.88
N SER A 103 2.75 13.10 3.20
CA SER A 103 3.41 13.48 1.94
C SER A 103 4.91 13.70 2.13
N ARG A 104 5.34 14.22 3.29
CA ARG A 104 6.76 14.39 3.65
C ARG A 104 7.52 13.07 3.82
N LYS A 105 6.84 11.93 3.97
CA LYS A 105 7.50 10.61 3.96
C LYS A 105 8.03 10.25 2.58
N ILE A 106 7.51 10.87 1.51
CA ILE A 106 7.99 10.69 0.14
C ILE A 106 8.99 11.81 -0.17
N SER A 107 10.25 11.46 -0.35
CA SER A 107 11.27 12.42 -0.78
C SER A 107 11.10 12.75 -2.27
N PRO A 108 10.97 14.03 -2.70
CA PRO A 108 10.81 14.37 -4.11
C PRO A 108 11.94 13.86 -5.02
N ARG A 109 13.16 13.74 -4.48
CA ARG A 109 14.34 13.17 -5.17
C ARG A 109 14.12 11.73 -5.63
N VAL A 110 13.17 11.04 -5.02
CA VAL A 110 12.80 9.67 -5.38
C VAL A 110 12.34 9.56 -6.84
N PHE A 111 11.81 10.65 -7.39
CA PHE A 111 11.26 10.76 -8.73
C PHE A 111 12.24 11.32 -9.78
N ASP A 112 13.47 11.63 -9.38
CA ASP A 112 14.52 12.14 -10.27
C ASP A 112 15.54 11.04 -10.64
N ILE A 113 15.32 9.83 -10.15
CA ILE A 113 16.17 8.68 -10.46
C ILE A 113 15.86 8.21 -11.89
N ASP A 114 16.87 8.37 -12.74
CA ASP A 114 16.91 7.80 -14.09
C ASP A 114 16.59 6.30 -14.04
N SER A 115 15.55 5.89 -14.76
CA SER A 115 15.11 4.50 -14.95
C SER A 115 16.18 3.60 -15.62
N SER A 116 17.31 4.18 -16.04
CA SER A 116 18.46 3.48 -16.59
C SER A 116 19.36 2.77 -15.56
N LYS A 117 19.22 3.09 -14.25
CA LYS A 117 20.11 2.54 -13.20
C LYS A 117 19.57 1.32 -12.44
N GLU A 118 18.31 0.92 -12.67
CA GLU A 118 17.67 -0.19 -11.93
C GLU A 118 18.06 -1.59 -12.45
N LYS A 119 18.74 -1.73 -13.60
CA LYS A 119 19.27 -3.02 -14.07
C LYS A 119 20.59 -3.44 -13.39
N LYS A 120 20.77 -3.15 -12.09
CA LYS A 120 21.89 -3.76 -11.34
C LYS A 120 21.46 -5.14 -10.85
N LYS A 121 22.12 -6.16 -11.38
CA LYS A 121 22.00 -7.56 -10.91
C LYS A 121 22.06 -7.59 -9.37
N PRO A 122 21.17 -8.34 -8.70
CA PRO A 122 21.25 -8.51 -7.26
C PRO A 122 22.62 -9.08 -6.89
N LYS A 123 23.29 -8.42 -5.94
CA LYS A 123 24.52 -8.94 -5.34
C LYS A 123 24.12 -9.95 -4.26
N GLU A 124 24.85 -11.05 -4.15
CA GLU A 124 24.64 -12.06 -3.10
C GLU A 124 24.59 -11.39 -1.71
N GLY A 125 23.42 -11.46 -1.08
CA GLY A 125 23.13 -10.84 0.23
C GLY A 125 21.99 -9.81 0.24
N ASP A 126 21.45 -9.41 -0.93
CA ASP A 126 20.24 -8.57 -0.97
C ASP A 126 19.04 -9.32 -0.41
N ASN A 127 18.34 -8.70 0.56
CA ASN A 127 16.99 -9.13 0.94
C ASN A 127 16.13 -9.19 -0.33
N VAL A 128 15.47 -10.32 -0.56
CA VAL A 128 14.59 -10.51 -1.71
C VAL A 128 13.49 -9.46 -1.65
N VAL A 129 13.55 -8.46 -2.54
CA VAL A 129 12.49 -7.47 -2.70
C VAL A 129 11.36 -8.14 -3.45
N GLU A 130 10.16 -8.12 -2.87
CA GLU A 130 8.95 -8.58 -3.54
C GLU A 130 8.61 -7.68 -4.71
N GLU A 131 8.18 -8.30 -5.81
CA GLU A 131 7.68 -7.55 -6.96
C GLU A 131 6.38 -6.81 -6.60
N PRO A 132 6.20 -5.57 -7.09
CA PRO A 132 4.96 -4.84 -6.88
C PRO A 132 3.82 -5.54 -7.62
N PRO A 133 2.59 -5.52 -7.09
CA PRO A 133 1.40 -5.94 -7.81
C PRO A 133 1.25 -5.22 -9.17
N ALA A 134 0.65 -5.90 -10.15
CA ALA A 134 0.54 -5.39 -11.53
C ALA A 134 -0.28 -4.08 -11.65
N ASP A 135 -1.13 -3.77 -10.67
CA ASP A 135 -1.91 -2.54 -10.58
C ASP A 135 -1.13 -1.34 -10.02
N ILE A 136 0.09 -1.53 -9.53
CA ILE A 136 0.91 -0.44 -9.00
C ILE A 136 1.38 0.47 -10.15
N PRO A 137 1.08 1.79 -10.10
CA PRO A 137 1.51 2.72 -11.14
C PRO A 137 3.04 2.81 -11.26
N SER A 138 3.50 3.14 -12.46
CA SER A 138 4.91 3.43 -12.71
C SER A 138 5.38 4.64 -11.89
N LEU A 139 6.70 4.73 -11.66
CA LEU A 139 7.29 5.87 -10.92
C LEU A 139 6.92 7.23 -11.54
N LEU A 140 6.78 7.30 -12.86
CA LEU A 140 6.36 8.52 -13.56
C LEU A 140 4.89 8.87 -13.29
N GLN A 141 4.00 7.88 -13.24
CA GLN A 141 2.60 8.10 -12.87
C GLN A 141 2.48 8.50 -11.40
N LEU A 142 3.23 7.85 -10.51
CA LEU A 142 3.27 8.21 -9.08
C LEU A 142 3.80 9.64 -8.87
N LYS A 143 4.78 10.09 -9.68
CA LYS A 143 5.25 11.48 -9.67
C LYS A 143 4.10 12.45 -9.97
N ARG A 144 3.27 12.16 -10.96
CA ARG A 144 2.12 13.01 -11.33
C ARG A 144 1.09 13.07 -10.21
N ILE A 145 0.67 11.90 -9.70
CA ILE A 145 -0.27 11.78 -8.58
C ILE A 145 0.25 12.56 -7.35
N TYR A 146 1.54 12.41 -7.02
CA TYR A 146 2.16 13.13 -5.90
C TYR A 146 1.96 14.64 -6.02
N TYR A 147 2.20 15.24 -7.20
CA TYR A 147 2.05 16.68 -7.38
C TYR A 147 0.58 17.11 -7.47
N GLU A 148 -0.31 16.28 -8.02
CA GLU A 148 -1.75 16.55 -8.08
C GLU A 148 -2.38 16.62 -6.68
N LEU A 149 -1.96 15.76 -5.75
CA LEU A 149 -2.46 15.75 -4.36
C LEU A 149 -1.90 16.90 -3.50
N MET A 150 -0.92 17.65 -3.99
CA MET A 150 -0.22 18.70 -3.23
C MET A 150 -0.59 20.12 -3.66
N ILE A 151 -1.55 20.26 -4.58
CA ILE A 151 -2.14 21.53 -5.04
C ILE A 151 -3.37 21.86 -4.19
#